data_AF-A0A7S2E7K7-F1
#
_entry.id   AF-A0A7S2E7K7-F1
#
_cell.length_a   1.000
_cell.length_b   1.000
_cell.length_c   1.000
_cell.angle_alpha   90.00
_cell.angle_beta   90.00
_cell.angle_gamma   90.00
#
_symmetry.space_group_name_H-M   'P 1'
#
loop_
_entity.id
_entity.type
_entity.pdbx_description
1 polymer ?
#
loop_
_entity_poly.entity_id
_entity_poly.type
_entity_poly.pdbx_seq_one_letter_code
_entity_poly.pdbx_strand_id
1 'polypeptide(L)'
;GGAIGAMSAAAASSDPATTVLWGVTRGLEITAANVYDVLTLHPFSLVYLGGVTTALANYVQTKAQRGISAERASVIYAMDPVYGAAFASVLLGESLDGYGVAGAGLITVAAATNAFLDFGGDKDKE
;
A
#
# COMPACT_ATOMS: atom_id res chain seq x y z
N GLY A 1 -34.28 12.87 -2.36
CA GLY A 1 -33.65 12.46 -1.09
C GLY A 1 -33.92 13.35 0.12
N GLY A 2 -34.69 14.46 0.03
CA GLY A 2 -34.79 15.44 1.13
C GLY A 2 -35.75 15.10 2.29
N ALA A 3 -36.82 14.33 2.04
CA ALA A 3 -37.86 14.09 3.04
C ALA A 3 -37.44 13.10 4.15
N ILE A 4 -36.62 12.09 3.82
CA ILE A 4 -36.14 11.07 4.78
C ILE A 4 -35.06 11.67 5.72
N GLY A 5 -34.21 12.56 5.21
CA GLY A 5 -33.18 13.24 6.01
C GLY A 5 -33.76 14.22 7.06
N ALA A 6 -34.87 14.88 6.75
CA ALA A 6 -35.53 15.82 7.65
C ALA A 6 -36.26 15.14 8.82
N MET A 7 -36.89 13.97 8.60
CA MET A 7 -37.54 13.18 9.66
C MET A 7 -36.52 12.47 10.58
N SER A 8 -35.36 12.09 10.06
CA SER A 8 -34.29 11.39 10.81
C SER A 8 -33.51 12.31 11.76
N ALA A 9 -33.25 13.55 11.36
CA ALA A 9 -32.62 14.57 12.22
C ALA A 9 -33.45 14.85 13.49
N ALA A 10 -34.78 14.78 13.40
CA ALA A 10 -35.69 14.97 14.52
C ALA A 10 -35.71 13.78 15.52
N ALA A 11 -35.31 12.58 15.11
CA ALA A 11 -35.26 11.39 15.96
C ALA A 11 -33.89 11.20 16.66
N ALA A 12 -32.84 11.85 16.16
CA ALA A 12 -31.48 11.74 16.65
C ALA A 12 -31.18 12.68 17.85
N SER A 13 -32.08 13.58 18.24
CA SER A 13 -31.82 14.59 19.28
C SER A 13 -32.25 14.19 20.69
N SER A 14 -32.89 13.04 20.91
CA SER A 14 -33.45 12.67 22.23
C SER A 14 -32.82 11.47 22.91
N ASP A 15 -32.07 10.61 22.22
CA ASP A 15 -31.43 9.41 22.79
C ASP A 15 -30.05 9.15 22.15
N PRO A 16 -28.95 9.09 22.92
CA PRO A 16 -27.62 8.81 22.38
C PRO A 16 -27.53 7.49 21.59
N ALA A 17 -28.35 6.48 21.93
CA ALA A 17 -28.38 5.22 21.18
C ALA A 17 -28.91 5.41 19.75
N THR A 18 -29.90 6.28 19.56
CA THR A 18 -30.45 6.55 18.22
C THR A 18 -29.47 7.37 17.40
N THR A 19 -28.76 8.35 17.98
CA THR A 19 -27.74 9.14 17.27
C THR A 19 -26.62 8.26 16.71
N VAL A 20 -26.11 7.30 17.49
CA VAL A 20 -25.06 6.36 17.06
C VAL A 20 -25.56 5.48 15.92
N LEU A 21 -26.77 4.92 16.06
CA LEU A 21 -27.38 4.07 15.04
C LEU A 21 -27.57 4.83 13.72
N TRP A 22 -28.01 6.09 13.79
CA TRP A 22 -28.12 6.97 12.63
C TRP A 22 -26.76 7.29 12.00
N GLY A 23 -25.73 7.52 12.81
CA GLY A 23 -24.37 7.73 12.33
C GLY A 23 -23.83 6.52 11.56
N VAL A 24 -24.04 5.31 12.09
CA VAL A 24 -23.61 4.06 11.44
C VAL A 24 -24.35 3.82 10.13
N THR A 25 -25.67 3.95 10.13
CA THR A 25 -26.49 3.72 8.92
C THR A 25 -26.14 4.71 7.80
N ARG A 26 -26.00 6.00 8.12
CA ARG A 26 -25.56 7.01 7.15
C ARG A 26 -24.13 6.79 6.67
N GLY A 27 -23.23 6.36 7.55
CA GLY A 27 -21.86 6.00 7.19
C GLY A 27 -21.81 4.86 6.17
N LEU A 28 -22.64 3.82 6.37
CA LEU A 28 -22.78 2.71 5.44
C LEU A 28 -23.34 3.15 4.09
N GLU A 29 -24.40 3.97 4.08
CA GLU A 29 -24.99 4.50 2.84
C GLU A 29 -23.99 5.34 2.03
N ILE A 30 -23.26 6.24 2.70
CA ILE A 30 -22.24 7.09 2.05
C ILE A 30 -21.10 6.21 1.51
N THR A 31 -20.65 5.23 2.28
CA THR A 31 -19.58 4.31 1.84
C THR A 31 -20.04 3.50 0.63
N ALA A 32 -21.25 2.95 0.66
CA ALA A 32 -21.82 2.18 -0.44
C ALA A 32 -21.98 3.05 -1.71
N ALA A 33 -22.47 4.28 -1.57
CA ALA A 33 -22.59 5.22 -2.68
C ALA A 33 -21.21 5.56 -3.28
N ASN A 34 -20.22 5.87 -2.44
CA ASN A 34 -18.87 6.19 -2.89
C ASN A 34 -18.19 5.01 -3.60
N VAL A 35 -18.38 3.78 -3.11
CA VAL A 35 -17.85 2.57 -3.78
C VAL A 35 -18.47 2.41 -5.16
N TYR A 36 -19.79 2.61 -5.26
CA TYR A 36 -20.50 2.54 -6.54
C TYR A 36 -20.01 3.63 -7.53
N ASP A 37 -19.81 4.85 -7.05
CA ASP A 37 -19.31 5.96 -7.85
C ASP A 37 -17.88 5.69 -8.33
N VAL A 38 -16.98 5.24 -7.47
CA VAL A 38 -15.60 4.89 -7.86
C VAL A 38 -15.57 3.76 -8.90
N LEU A 39 -16.43 2.75 -8.73
CA LEU A 39 -16.51 1.61 -9.64
C LEU A 39 -16.99 2.00 -11.04
N THR A 40 -17.94 2.93 -11.12
CA THR A 40 -18.55 3.36 -12.38
C THR A 40 -17.79 4.49 -13.07
N LEU A 41 -17.24 5.43 -12.30
CA LEU A 41 -16.52 6.59 -12.84
C LEU A 41 -15.05 6.28 -13.18
N HIS A 42 -14.44 5.31 -12.48
CA HIS A 42 -13.01 4.98 -12.66
C HIS A 42 -12.72 3.49 -12.90
N PRO A 43 -13.45 2.81 -13.82
CA PRO A 43 -13.27 1.38 -14.04
C PRO A 43 -11.86 1.02 -14.55
N PHE A 44 -11.28 1.88 -15.41
CA PHE A 44 -9.94 1.65 -15.94
C PHE A 44 -8.86 1.76 -14.88
N SER A 45 -8.95 2.75 -13.99
CA SER A 45 -8.00 2.92 -12.88
C SER A 45 -8.05 1.72 -11.92
N LEU A 46 -9.25 1.19 -11.64
CA LEU A 46 -9.42 0.01 -10.80
C LEU A 46 -8.85 -1.26 -11.43
N VAL A 47 -9.08 -1.49 -12.72
CA VAL A 47 -8.51 -2.65 -13.43
C VAL A 47 -6.99 -2.54 -13.51
N TYR A 48 -6.46 -1.35 -13.79
CA TYR A 48 -5.03 -1.11 -13.81
C TYR A 48 -4.40 -1.37 -12.44
N LEU A 49 -4.94 -0.75 -11.37
CA LEU A 49 -4.40 -0.88 -10.03
C LEU A 49 -4.52 -2.33 -9.51
N GLY A 50 -5.71 -2.93 -9.63
CA GLY A 50 -5.95 -4.29 -9.16
C GLY A 50 -5.21 -5.36 -9.98
N GLY A 51 -5.22 -5.24 -11.31
CA GLY A 51 -4.63 -6.23 -12.21
C GLY A 51 -3.12 -6.03 -12.40
N VAL A 52 -2.73 -4.86 -12.90
CA VAL A 52 -1.34 -4.58 -13.29
C VAL A 52 -0.49 -4.22 -12.07
N THR A 53 -0.99 -3.40 -11.14
CA THR A 53 -0.18 -3.04 -9.97
C THR A 53 -0.19 -4.15 -8.93
N THR A 54 -1.35 -4.68 -8.53
CA THR A 54 -1.44 -5.66 -7.44
C THR A 54 -1.25 -7.10 -7.90
N ALA A 55 -2.09 -7.60 -8.81
CA ALA A 55 -2.07 -9.03 -9.15
C ALA A 55 -0.77 -9.45 -9.86
N LEU A 56 -0.26 -8.63 -10.79
CA LEU A 56 1.01 -8.88 -11.47
C LEU A 56 2.20 -8.79 -10.50
N ALA A 57 2.25 -7.78 -9.61
CA ALA A 57 3.32 -7.68 -8.63
C ALA A 57 3.35 -8.90 -7.71
N ASN A 58 2.19 -9.30 -7.17
CA ASN A 58 2.07 -10.50 -6.33
C ASN A 58 2.45 -11.77 -7.09
N TYR A 59 2.09 -11.88 -8.38
CA TYR A 59 2.48 -13.01 -9.22
C TYR A 59 4.00 -13.08 -9.40
N VAL A 60 4.63 -11.96 -9.77
CA VAL A 60 6.09 -11.87 -9.93
C VAL A 60 6.79 -12.16 -8.61
N GLN A 61 6.30 -11.60 -7.50
CA GLN A 61 6.82 -11.84 -6.16
C GLN A 61 6.74 -13.33 -5.78
N THR A 62 5.58 -13.97 -5.97
CA THR A 62 5.40 -15.40 -5.71
C THR A 62 6.32 -16.25 -6.58
N LYS A 63 6.49 -15.88 -7.85
CA LYS A 63 7.38 -16.57 -8.79
C LYS A 63 8.85 -16.41 -8.40
N ALA A 64 9.27 -15.22 -7.99
CA ALA A 64 10.62 -14.92 -7.55
C ALA A 64 10.94 -15.68 -6.25
N GLN A 65 10.04 -15.65 -5.26
CA GLN A 65 10.23 -16.33 -3.97
C GLN A 65 10.36 -17.85 -4.09
N ARG A 66 9.89 -18.48 -5.18
CA ARG A 66 10.08 -19.92 -5.43
C ARG A 66 11.53 -20.33 -5.64
N GLY A 67 12.42 -19.41 -6.04
CA GLY A 67 13.82 -19.72 -6.39
C GLY A 67 14.86 -19.00 -5.54
N ILE A 68 14.43 -18.25 -4.51
CA ILE A 68 15.30 -17.37 -3.73
C ILE A 68 15.14 -17.73 -2.24
N SER A 69 16.25 -17.83 -1.50
CA SER A 69 16.21 -18.05 -0.05
C SER A 69 15.50 -16.90 0.67
N ALA A 70 14.93 -17.18 1.84
CA ALA A 70 14.20 -16.18 2.63
C ALA A 70 15.11 -14.98 2.98
N GLU A 71 16.39 -15.25 3.21
CA GLU A 71 17.43 -14.28 3.52
C GLU A 71 17.63 -13.30 2.35
N ARG A 72 17.83 -13.80 1.13
CA ARG A 72 17.98 -12.96 -0.07
C ARG A 72 16.72 -12.15 -0.38
N ALA A 73 15.54 -12.74 -0.18
CA ALA A 73 14.27 -12.02 -0.34
C ALA A 73 14.12 -10.89 0.70
N SER A 74 14.57 -11.10 1.94
CA SER A 74 14.51 -10.09 3.00
C SER A 74 15.39 -8.86 2.70
N VAL A 75 16.57 -9.07 2.11
CA VAL A 75 17.47 -7.99 1.69
C VAL A 75 16.84 -7.14 0.59
N ILE A 76 16.22 -7.79 -0.41
CA ILE A 76 15.50 -7.09 -1.47
C ILE A 76 14.33 -6.28 -0.90
N TYR A 77 13.60 -6.84 0.07
CA TYR A 77 12.47 -6.15 0.71
C TYR A 77 12.92 -4.94 1.54
N ALA A 78 14.06 -5.05 2.22
CA ALA A 78 14.64 -3.93 2.98
C ALA A 78 15.03 -2.74 2.08
N MET A 79 15.27 -2.98 0.78
CA MET A 79 15.60 -1.96 -0.22
C MET A 79 14.38 -1.24 -0.82
N ASP A 80 13.15 -1.67 -0.52
CA ASP A 80 11.90 -1.04 -0.99
C ASP A 80 11.88 0.49 -0.88
N PRO A 81 12.22 1.13 0.26
CA PRO A 81 12.26 2.60 0.35
C PRO A 81 13.30 3.25 -0.57
N VAL A 82 14.41 2.57 -0.86
CA VAL A 82 15.45 3.07 -1.78
C VAL A 82 14.94 3.05 -3.21
N TYR A 83 14.26 1.97 -3.61
CA TYR A 83 13.62 1.88 -4.92
C TYR A 83 12.51 2.92 -5.03
N GLY A 84 11.67 3.06 -4.01
CA GLY A 84 10.61 4.06 -3.96
C GLY A 84 11.14 5.48 -4.16
N ALA A 85 12.18 5.86 -3.42
CA ALA A 85 12.82 7.18 -3.57
C ALA A 85 13.46 7.38 -4.95
N ALA A 86 14.15 6.36 -5.48
CA ALA A 86 14.75 6.44 -6.81
C ALA A 86 13.69 6.59 -7.91
N PHE A 87 12.63 5.79 -7.88
CA PHE A 87 11.53 5.89 -8.84
C PHE A 87 10.78 7.21 -8.70
N ALA A 88 10.54 7.70 -7.48
CA ALA A 88 9.89 8.98 -7.30
C ALA A 88 10.73 10.14 -7.87
N SER A 89 12.05 10.12 -7.64
CA SER A 89 12.95 11.10 -8.23
C SER A 89 12.96 11.06 -9.77
N VAL A 90 12.95 9.87 -10.36
CA VAL A 90 12.98 9.71 -11.83
C VAL A 90 11.63 10.01 -12.48
N LEU A 91 10.52 9.53 -11.91
CA LEU A 91 9.18 9.63 -12.53
C LEU A 91 8.47 10.94 -12.18
N LEU A 92 8.59 11.44 -10.94
CA LEU A 92 7.96 12.69 -10.50
C LEU A 92 8.90 13.90 -10.66
N GLY A 93 10.20 13.67 -10.90
CA GLY A 93 11.20 14.73 -11.02
C GLY A 93 11.53 15.41 -9.70
N GLU A 94 11.16 14.81 -8.56
CA GLU A 94 11.45 15.38 -7.25
C GLU A 94 12.89 15.12 -6.81
N SER A 95 13.50 16.13 -6.21
CA SER A 95 14.85 16.03 -5.65
C SER A 95 14.76 15.37 -4.28
N LEU A 96 15.58 14.34 -4.03
CA LEU A 96 15.74 13.83 -2.67
C LEU A 96 16.38 14.91 -1.79
N ASP A 97 15.73 15.20 -0.67
CA ASP A 97 16.32 16.01 0.39
C ASP A 97 17.60 15.35 0.96
N GLY A 98 18.49 16.14 1.57
CA GLY A 98 19.78 15.65 2.08
C GLY A 98 19.62 14.49 3.07
N TYR A 99 18.57 14.50 3.89
CA TYR A 99 18.23 13.39 4.78
C TYR A 99 17.72 12.15 4.03
N GLY A 100 17.01 12.33 2.92
CA GLY A 100 16.55 11.24 2.05
C GLY A 100 17.71 10.50 1.39
N VAL A 101 18.72 11.23 0.91
CA VAL A 101 19.94 10.65 0.36
C VAL A 101 20.73 9.89 1.43
N ALA A 102 20.88 10.47 2.63
CA ALA A 102 21.57 9.82 3.73
C ALA A 102 20.88 8.52 4.18
N GLY A 103 19.55 8.53 4.30
CA GLY A 103 18.76 7.35 4.63
C GLY A 103 18.86 6.26 3.55
N ALA A 104 18.73 6.63 2.27
CA ALA A 104 18.88 5.70 1.16
C ALA A 104 20.28 5.06 1.12
N GLY A 105 21.33 5.85 1.40
CA GLY A 105 22.69 5.36 1.52
C GLY A 105 22.86 4.35 2.65
N LEU A 106 22.33 4.64 3.84
CA LEU A 106 22.41 3.75 5.01
C LEU A 106 21.75 2.39 4.73
N ILE A 107 20.55 2.41 4.15
CA ILE A 107 19.80 1.19 3.80
C ILE A 107 20.56 0.36 2.77
N THR A 108 21.11 1.03 1.73
CA THR A 108 21.89 0.37 0.68
C THR A 108 23.14 -0.31 1.24
N VAL A 109 23.88 0.36 2.13
CA VAL A 109 25.09 -0.21 2.76
C VAL A 109 24.74 -1.40 3.65
N ALA A 110 23.67 -1.30 4.44
CA ALA A 110 23.21 -2.40 5.29
C ALA A 110 22.80 -3.62 4.45
N ALA A 111 22.02 -3.41 3.39
CA ALA A 111 21.59 -4.46 2.47
C ALA A 111 22.79 -5.11 1.75
N ALA A 112 23.73 -4.31 1.25
CA ALA A 112 24.94 -4.80 0.59
C ALA A 112 25.79 -5.64 1.55
N THR A 113 26.03 -5.16 2.78
CA THR A 113 26.82 -5.88 3.79
C THR A 113 26.16 -7.21 4.14
N ASN A 114 24.84 -7.21 4.34
CA ASN A 114 24.09 -8.44 4.63
C ASN A 114 24.21 -9.45 3.48
N ALA A 115 24.04 -9.00 2.22
CA ALA A 115 24.23 -9.85 1.05
C ALA A 115 25.65 -10.42 0.94
N PHE A 116 26.69 -9.61 1.15
CA PHE A 116 28.09 -10.06 1.08
C PHE A 116 28.46 -11.09 2.15
N LEU A 117 27.89 -10.97 3.36
CA LEU A 117 28.10 -11.97 4.42
C LEU A 117 27.42 -13.30 4.09
N ASP A 118 26.24 -13.26 3.47
CA ASP A 118 25.48 -14.45 3.09
C ASP A 118 26.12 -15.22 1.92
N PHE A 119 26.62 -14.52 0.89
CA PHE A 119 27.35 -15.14 -0.23
C PHE A 119 28.70 -15.77 0.19
N GLY A 120 29.23 -15.43 1.37
CA GLY A 120 30.43 -16.04 1.94
C GLY A 120 30.18 -17.38 2.65
N GLY A 121 28.93 -17.71 2.98
CA GLY A 121 28.56 -18.88 3.77
C GLY A 121 28.33 -20.17 2.97
N ASP A 122 28.28 -20.11 1.64
CA ASP A 122 27.98 -21.26 0.77
C ASP A 122 29.26 -21.99 0.30
N LYS A 123 30.20 -22.23 1.23
CA LYS A 123 31.42 -23.01 0.95
C LYS A 123 31.47 -24.41 1.56
N ASP A 124 30.52 -24.77 2.42
CA ASP A 124 30.58 -26.03 3.17
C ASP A 124 29.27 -26.83 3.08
N LYS A 125 28.85 -27.27 1.89
CA LYS A 125 27.97 -28.44 1.75
C LYS A 125 28.39 -29.26 0.53
N GLU A 126 29.04 -30.39 0.84
CA GLU A 126 29.45 -31.49 -0.04
C GLU A 126 28.36 -31.97 -1.00
#